data_AF-A0A951DGH9-F1
#
_entry.id   AF-A0A951DGH9-F1
#
_cell.length_a   1.000
_cell.length_b   1.000
_cell.length_c   1.000
_cell.angle_alpha   90.00
_cell.angle_beta   90.00
_cell.angle_gamma   90.00
#
_symmetry.space_group_name_H-M   'P 1'
#
loop_
_entity.id
_entity.type
_entity.pdbx_description
1 polymer ?
#
loop_
_entity_poly.entity_id
_entity_poly.type
_entity_poly.pdbx_seq_one_letter_code
_entity_poly.pdbx_strand_id
1 'polypeptide(L)'
;MRNFRRHSRTAVTQYYLSLTPGAWKTFNTEDNSFWCCTGTGVEEYSKLTDSIYWRDNRGIYINLFIPSELNWVEKGLQLRQETNFPQQPGTSLKFTAEKPIELAIRLRVPGWLASAPALKLNGKPLEATAEPGGY
;
A
#
# COMPACT_ATOMS: atom_id res chain seq x y z
N MET A 1 -2.18 11.00 19.91
CA MET A 1 -1.15 11.59 19.03
C MET A 1 -0.99 10.71 17.79
N ARG A 2 -0.95 11.28 16.58
CA ARG A 2 -0.62 10.48 15.38
C ARG A 2 0.90 10.28 15.32
N ASN A 3 1.36 9.04 15.18
CA ASN A 3 2.77 8.65 15.20
C ASN A 3 3.40 8.74 13.80
N PHE A 4 3.36 9.93 13.19
CA PHE A 4 4.07 10.15 11.93
C PHE A 4 5.56 10.40 12.18
N ARG A 5 6.42 9.73 11.41
CA ARG A 5 7.89 9.95 11.39
C ARG A 5 8.27 11.22 10.61
N ARG A 6 7.39 11.69 9.72
CA ARG A 6 7.46 12.98 9.03
C ARG A 6 6.42 13.95 9.58
N HIS A 7 6.79 15.19 9.81
CA HIS A 7 5.84 16.22 10.20
C HIS A 7 4.92 16.56 9.02
N SER A 8 3.60 16.51 9.23
CA SER A 8 2.62 16.54 8.14
C SER A 8 2.56 17.85 7.36
N ARG A 9 2.99 18.97 7.97
CA ARG A 9 2.95 20.30 7.33
C ARG A 9 4.27 20.72 6.72
N THR A 10 5.38 20.45 7.41
CA THR A 10 6.70 20.98 7.06
C THR A 10 7.59 19.91 6.44
N ALA A 11 7.12 18.67 6.28
CA ALA A 11 7.83 17.59 5.64
C ALA A 11 9.16 17.14 6.29
N VAL A 12 9.60 17.77 7.37
CA VAL A 12 10.79 17.37 8.16
C VAL A 12 10.60 15.99 8.81
N THR A 13 11.69 15.26 8.95
CA THR A 13 11.76 13.87 9.41
C THR A 13 12.35 13.79 10.83
N GLN A 14 12.03 12.71 11.55
CA GLN A 14 12.61 12.39 12.85
C GLN A 14 13.80 11.44 12.71
N TYR A 15 14.77 11.58 13.61
CA TYR A 15 15.82 10.56 13.79
C TYR A 15 15.31 9.39 14.64
N TYR A 16 14.85 9.68 15.86
CA TYR A 16 14.31 8.69 16.79
C TYR A 16 12.83 8.92 17.05
N LEU A 17 12.06 7.82 17.09
CA LEU A 17 10.67 7.82 17.55
C LEU A 17 10.63 7.11 18.91
N SER A 18 10.71 7.88 19.99
CA SER A 18 10.57 7.33 21.35
C SER A 18 9.16 6.78 21.57
N LEU A 19 9.07 5.61 22.20
CA LEU A 19 7.80 5.02 22.65
C LEU A 19 7.51 5.35 24.13
N THR A 20 8.46 5.99 24.83
CA THR A 20 8.30 6.36 26.24
C THR A 20 7.20 7.42 26.38
N PRO A 21 6.17 7.21 27.22
CA PRO A 21 5.15 8.21 27.49
C PRO A 21 5.76 9.53 27.97
N GLY A 22 5.29 10.66 27.42
CA GLY A 22 5.76 12.00 27.79
C GLY A 22 7.07 12.46 27.13
N ALA A 23 7.73 11.62 26.33
CA ALA A 23 8.88 12.05 25.54
C ALA A 23 8.49 13.02 24.42
N TRP A 24 9.45 13.82 23.96
CA TRP A 24 9.27 14.73 22.83
C TRP A 24 9.78 14.13 21.51
N LYS A 25 9.36 14.73 20.40
CA LYS A 25 9.82 14.40 19.05
C LYS A 25 10.83 15.43 18.59
N THR A 26 12.00 14.97 18.14
CA THR A 26 13.00 15.84 17.51
C THR A 26 12.93 15.67 16.01
N PHE A 27 12.68 16.76 15.31
CA PHE A 27 12.69 16.81 13.85
C PHE A 27 13.97 17.46 13.34
N ASN A 28 14.38 17.08 12.14
CA ASN A 28 15.49 17.72 11.45
C ASN A 28 15.10 19.16 11.04
N THR A 29 16.10 19.99 10.79
CA THR A 29 15.94 21.26 10.08
C THR A 29 16.21 21.06 8.59
N GLU A 30 15.67 21.95 7.76
CA GLU A 30 15.80 21.86 6.28
C GLU A 30 17.28 21.86 5.85
N ASP A 31 18.07 22.82 6.33
CA ASP A 31 19.43 23.04 5.80
C ASP A 31 20.57 22.70 6.77
N ASN A 32 20.28 22.26 8.00
CA ASN A 32 21.31 22.08 9.04
C ASN A 32 21.35 20.67 9.66
N SER A 33 20.55 19.73 9.15
CA SER A 33 20.40 18.39 9.76
C SER A 33 20.56 17.27 8.74
N PHE A 34 21.82 16.93 8.44
CA PHE A 34 22.23 15.91 7.47
C PHE A 34 22.37 14.52 8.08
N TRP A 35 21.32 14.08 8.76
CA TRP A 35 21.30 12.78 9.41
C TRP A 35 21.00 11.66 8.42
N CYS A 36 21.46 10.44 8.71
CA CYS A 36 21.11 9.27 7.91
C CYS A 36 19.58 9.10 7.76
N CYS A 37 18.81 9.33 8.83
CA CYS A 37 17.34 9.26 8.79
C CYS A 37 16.70 10.37 7.94
N THR A 38 17.37 11.50 7.73
CA THR A 38 16.90 12.54 6.81
C THR A 38 16.95 12.01 5.38
N GLY A 39 18.09 11.46 4.97
CA GLY A 39 18.28 10.87 3.63
C GLY A 39 17.34 9.70 3.38
N THR A 40 17.34 8.69 4.27
CA THR A 40 16.45 7.53 4.16
C THR A 40 14.98 7.95 4.22
N GLY A 41 14.63 8.95 5.03
CA GLY A 41 13.26 9.46 5.08
C GLY A 41 12.80 9.97 3.72
N VAL A 42 13.59 10.81 3.04
CA VAL A 42 13.26 11.29 1.69
C VAL A 42 13.14 10.14 0.69
N GLU A 43 14.07 9.19 0.72
CA GLU A 43 14.05 8.02 -0.15
C GLU A 43 12.78 7.18 0.03
N GLU A 44 12.42 6.83 1.27
CA GLU A 44 11.22 6.02 1.56
C GLU A 44 9.94 6.70 1.07
N TYR A 45 9.81 8.02 1.25
CA TYR A 45 8.64 8.76 0.77
C TYR A 45 8.55 8.82 -0.76
N SER A 46 9.66 8.66 -1.49
CA SER A 46 9.66 8.58 -2.95
C SER A 46 9.20 7.20 -3.48
N LYS A 47 9.23 6.16 -2.65
CA LYS A 47 9.00 4.76 -3.01
C LYS A 47 7.70 4.17 -2.44
N LEU A 48 6.82 4.99 -1.88
CA LEU A 48 5.57 4.53 -1.25
C LEU A 48 4.68 3.71 -2.18
N THR A 49 4.78 3.94 -3.49
CA THR A 49 3.98 3.26 -4.51
C THR A 49 4.57 1.92 -4.98
N ASP A 50 5.87 1.69 -4.76
CA ASP A 50 6.63 0.59 -5.39
C ASP A 50 6.14 -0.79 -4.93
N SER A 51 5.58 -0.86 -3.73
CA SER A 51 5.12 -2.11 -3.13
C SER A 51 3.61 -2.30 -3.20
N ILE A 52 2.85 -1.39 -3.83
CA ILE A 52 1.40 -1.56 -3.97
C ILE A 52 1.08 -2.78 -4.83
N TYR A 53 1.77 -2.90 -5.98
CA TYR A 53 1.59 -3.98 -6.94
C TYR A 53 2.92 -4.63 -7.29
N TRP A 54 2.97 -5.97 -7.25
CA TRP A 54 4.06 -6.74 -7.87
C TRP A 54 3.53 -7.55 -9.04
N ARG A 55 4.40 -7.91 -9.99
CA ARG A 55 4.03 -8.58 -11.23
C ARG A 55 4.98 -9.75 -11.51
N ASP A 56 4.42 -10.85 -12.00
CA ASP A 56 5.17 -11.98 -12.57
C ASP A 56 4.62 -12.33 -13.96
N ASN A 57 5.19 -13.34 -14.61
CA ASN A 57 4.74 -13.76 -15.94
C ASN A 57 3.26 -14.23 -15.95
N ARG A 58 2.75 -14.69 -14.80
CA ARG A 58 1.39 -15.26 -14.66
C ARG A 58 0.35 -14.20 -14.31
N GLY A 59 0.73 -13.10 -13.65
CA GLY A 59 -0.19 -12.02 -13.36
C GLY A 59 0.31 -11.05 -12.30
N ILE A 60 -0.60 -10.64 -11.41
CA ILE A 60 -0.41 -9.51 -10.49
C ILE A 60 -0.63 -9.92 -9.04
N TYR A 61 0.20 -9.36 -8.17
CA TYR A 61 0.05 -9.37 -6.72
C TYR A 61 -0.38 -7.98 -6.27
N ILE A 62 -1.43 -7.92 -5.46
CA ILE A 62 -1.95 -6.69 -4.88
C ILE A 62 -1.67 -6.76 -3.38
N ASN A 63 -0.69 -5.98 -2.93
CA ASN A 63 -0.11 -6.13 -1.59
C ASN A 63 -0.69 -5.10 -0.61
N LEU A 64 -0.85 -3.86 -1.07
CA LEU A 64 -1.30 -2.72 -0.25
C LEU A 64 -2.62 -2.18 -0.77
N PHE A 65 -3.53 -1.89 0.16
CA PHE A 65 -4.85 -1.34 -0.15
C PHE A 65 -4.82 0.19 -0.13
N ILE A 66 -4.21 0.78 -1.16
CA ILE A 66 -4.01 2.23 -1.31
C ILE A 66 -4.71 2.70 -2.60
N PRO A 67 -5.46 3.81 -2.59
CA PRO A 67 -6.04 4.39 -3.80
C PRO A 67 -4.97 4.68 -4.83
N SER A 68 -5.04 4.01 -5.98
CA SER A 68 -3.95 4.03 -6.96
C SER A 68 -4.41 3.49 -8.32
N GLU A 69 -3.62 3.81 -9.34
CA GLU A 69 -3.78 3.28 -10.70
C GLU A 69 -2.45 2.66 -11.16
N LEU A 70 -2.52 1.49 -11.77
CA LEU A 70 -1.43 0.82 -12.43
C LEU A 70 -1.70 0.79 -13.93
N ASN A 71 -0.77 1.31 -14.71
CA ASN A 71 -0.74 1.14 -16.16
C ASN A 71 0.28 0.05 -16.53
N TRP A 72 -0.21 -1.13 -16.92
CA TRP A 72 0.62 -2.25 -17.35
C TRP A 72 0.63 -2.33 -18.88
N VAL A 73 1.46 -1.48 -19.47
CA VAL A 73 1.57 -1.30 -20.93
C VAL A 73 1.91 -2.60 -21.65
N GLU A 74 2.81 -3.41 -21.11
CA GLU A 74 3.25 -4.66 -21.75
C GLU A 74 2.13 -5.71 -21.88
N LYS A 75 1.08 -5.63 -21.05
CA LYS A 75 -0.12 -6.49 -21.14
C LYS A 75 -1.35 -5.77 -21.68
N GLY A 76 -1.25 -4.49 -22.05
CA GLY A 76 -2.41 -3.68 -22.46
C GLY A 76 -3.50 -3.63 -21.38
N LEU A 77 -3.10 -3.56 -20.11
CA LEU A 77 -3.98 -3.66 -18.94
C LEU A 77 -3.82 -2.45 -18.03
N GLN A 78 -4.94 -1.88 -17.59
CA GLN A 78 -5.00 -0.91 -16.51
C GLN A 78 -5.75 -1.50 -15.32
N LEU A 79 -5.23 -1.25 -14.12
CA LEU A 79 -5.88 -1.57 -12.85
C LEU A 79 -6.08 -0.29 -12.06
N ARG A 80 -7.32 0.00 -11.68
CA ARG A 80 -7.67 1.06 -10.74
C ARG A 80 -8.15 0.46 -9.44
N GLN A 81 -7.55 0.90 -8.34
CA GLN A 81 -7.92 0.51 -6.99
C GLN A 81 -8.63 1.67 -6.29
N GLU A 82 -9.87 1.42 -5.87
CA GLU A 82 -10.72 2.39 -5.18
C GLU A 82 -10.99 1.90 -3.76
N THR A 83 -10.54 2.69 -2.78
CA THR A 83 -10.72 2.38 -1.37
C THR A 83 -10.61 3.64 -0.52
N ASN A 84 -11.10 3.58 0.72
CA ASN A 84 -10.81 4.56 1.78
C ASN A 84 -10.16 3.81 2.95
N PHE A 85 -9.49 2.69 2.70
CA PHE A 85 -8.70 2.00 3.71
C PHE A 85 -7.59 2.95 4.22
N PRO A 86 -7.30 3.00 5.53
CA PRO A 86 -7.82 2.14 6.60
C PRO A 86 -9.13 2.61 7.25
N GLN A 87 -9.77 3.69 6.78
CA GLN A 87 -11.03 4.19 7.35
C GLN A 87 -12.23 3.30 7.04
N GLN A 88 -12.18 2.51 5.95
CA GLN A 88 -13.19 1.51 5.63
C GLN A 88 -12.56 0.12 5.38
N PRO A 89 -13.22 -0.97 5.82
CA PRO A 89 -12.76 -2.33 5.56
C PRO A 89 -13.21 -2.81 4.17
N GLY A 90 -12.42 -2.50 3.13
CA GLY A 90 -12.69 -3.00 1.79
C GLY A 90 -11.90 -2.30 0.69
N THR A 91 -11.80 -2.93 -0.49
CA THR A 91 -11.20 -2.36 -1.69
C THR A 91 -11.95 -2.85 -2.93
N SER A 92 -12.08 -1.99 -3.93
CA SER A 92 -12.65 -2.31 -5.24
C SER A 92 -11.56 -2.22 -6.29
N LEU A 93 -11.44 -3.26 -7.11
CA LEU A 93 -10.43 -3.37 -8.17
C LEU A 93 -11.14 -3.37 -9.52
N LYS A 94 -10.82 -2.40 -10.36
CA LYS A 94 -11.36 -2.27 -11.71
C LYS A 94 -10.26 -2.56 -12.72
N PHE A 95 -10.46 -3.58 -13.54
CA PHE A 95 -9.54 -3.97 -14.59
C PHE A 95 -10.09 -3.54 -15.95
N THR A 96 -9.27 -2.83 -16.73
CA THR A 96 -9.58 -2.44 -18.11
C THR A 96 -8.49 -3.01 -19.01
N ALA A 97 -8.84 -3.92 -19.90
CA ALA A 97 -7.90 -4.51 -20.85
C ALA A 97 -8.31 -4.16 -22.29
N GLU A 98 -7.33 -3.88 -23.15
CA GLU A 98 -7.58 -3.60 -24.57
C GLU A 98 -8.16 -4.82 -25.31
N LYS A 99 -7.79 -6.01 -24.86
CA LYS A 99 -8.26 -7.31 -25.37
C LYS A 99 -8.48 -8.27 -24.20
N PRO A 100 -9.29 -9.32 -24.35
CA PRO A 100 -9.38 -10.37 -23.34
C PRO A 100 -8.00 -10.97 -23.04
N ILE A 101 -7.65 -11.05 -21.76
CA ILE A 101 -6.40 -11.65 -21.28
C ILE A 101 -6.70 -12.64 -20.18
N GLU A 102 -5.90 -13.71 -20.13
CA GLU A 102 -5.82 -14.56 -18.94
C GLU A 102 -4.84 -13.94 -17.94
N LEU A 103 -5.29 -13.77 -16.70
CA LEU A 103 -4.53 -13.07 -15.66
C LEU A 103 -4.77 -13.71 -14.29
N ALA A 104 -3.70 -14.19 -13.66
CA ALA A 104 -3.75 -14.56 -12.24
C ALA A 104 -3.80 -13.30 -11.36
N ILE A 105 -4.81 -13.20 -10.50
CA ILE A 105 -4.94 -12.13 -9.52
C ILE A 105 -4.67 -12.73 -8.14
N ARG A 106 -3.71 -12.17 -7.42
CA ARG A 106 -3.31 -12.60 -6.08
C ARG A 106 -3.54 -11.46 -5.11
N LEU A 107 -4.47 -11.63 -4.19
CA LEU A 107 -4.93 -10.58 -3.30
C LEU A 107 -4.42 -10.86 -1.89
N ARG A 108 -3.58 -9.95 -1.36
CA ARG A 108 -3.04 -10.10 -0.02
C ARG A 108 -4.17 -10.31 1.00
N VAL A 109 -4.13 -11.40 1.76
CA VAL A 109 -4.97 -11.57 2.96
C VAL A 109 -4.17 -11.04 4.14
N PRO A 110 -4.52 -9.90 4.75
CA PRO A 110 -3.75 -9.38 5.88
C PRO A 110 -3.77 -10.34 7.06
N GLY A 111 -2.62 -10.58 7.68
CA GLY A 111 -2.48 -11.53 8.80
C GLY A 111 -3.23 -11.13 10.07
N TRP A 112 -3.72 -9.89 10.15
CA TRP A 112 -4.50 -9.38 11.29
C TRP A 112 -6.02 -9.63 11.13
N LEU A 113 -6.47 -10.20 10.02
CA LEU A 113 -7.89 -10.51 9.84
C LEU A 113 -8.33 -11.64 10.80
N ALA A 114 -9.46 -11.42 11.47
CA ALA A 114 -10.06 -12.42 12.38
C ALA A 114 -10.78 -13.55 11.63
N SER A 115 -11.16 -13.32 10.36
CA SER A 115 -11.84 -14.28 9.51
C SER A 115 -11.49 -14.03 8.04
N ALA A 116 -11.81 -15.00 7.17
CA ALA A 116 -11.64 -14.85 5.73
C ALA A 116 -12.42 -13.62 5.19
N PRO A 117 -11.84 -12.86 4.24
CA PRO A 117 -12.54 -11.75 3.60
C PRO A 117 -13.61 -12.26 2.63
N ALA A 118 -14.69 -11.50 2.46
CA ALA A 118 -15.67 -11.77 1.41
C ALA A 118 -15.17 -11.22 0.07
N LEU A 119 -15.17 -12.05 -0.97
CA LEU A 119 -14.82 -11.65 -2.34
C LEU A 119 -16.05 -11.63 -3.25
N LYS A 120 -16.08 -10.66 -4.16
CA LYS A 120 -17.08 -10.59 -5.23
C LYS A 120 -16.42 -10.28 -6.56
N LEU A 121 -16.81 -11.00 -7.60
CA LEU A 121 -16.43 -10.73 -8.98
C LEU A 121 -17.68 -10.27 -9.75
N ASN A 122 -17.65 -9.04 -10.27
CA ASN A 122 -18.78 -8.44 -10.99
C ASN A 122 -20.12 -8.56 -10.22
N GLY A 123 -20.06 -8.33 -8.89
CA GLY A 123 -21.21 -8.39 -7.99
C GLY A 123 -21.57 -9.79 -7.48
N LYS A 124 -21.02 -10.86 -8.05
CA LYS A 124 -21.29 -12.25 -7.64
C LYS A 124 -20.27 -12.70 -6.60
N PRO A 125 -20.70 -13.34 -5.49
CA PRO A 125 -19.78 -13.95 -4.54
C PRO A 125 -18.81 -14.90 -5.23
N LEU A 126 -17.54 -14.85 -4.84
CA LEU A 126 -16.50 -15.75 -5.30
C LEU A 126 -15.99 -16.55 -4.12
N GLU A 127 -16.13 -17.88 -4.20
CA GLU A 127 -15.54 -18.80 -3.24
C GLU A 127 -14.03 -18.89 -3.51
N ALA A 128 -13.26 -18.19 -2.68
CA ALA A 128 -11.81 -18.25 -2.65
C ALA A 128 -11.36 -18.12 -1.21
N THR A 129 -10.51 -19.04 -0.76
CA THR A 129 -9.97 -19.04 0.60
C THR A 129 -8.45 -18.99 0.54
N ALA A 130 -7.89 -18.15 1.41
CA ALA A 130 -6.47 -18.09 1.68
C ALA A 130 -6.28 -17.81 3.17
N GLU A 131 -5.23 -18.37 3.73
CA GLU A 131 -4.89 -18.17 5.13
C GLU A 131 -4.49 -16.71 5.41
N PRO A 132 -4.79 -16.16 6.59
CA PRO A 132 -4.26 -14.87 7.02
C PRO A 132 -2.74 -14.81 6.85
N GLY A 133 -2.25 -13.77 6.18
CA GLY A 133 -0.85 -13.66 5.83
C GLY A 133 -0.47 -14.37 4.52
N GLY A 134 -1.45 -14.82 3.72
CA GLY A 134 -1.30 -15.38 2.38
C GLY A 134 -1.76 -14.45 1.23
N TYR A 135 -2.15 -15.07 0.12
CA TYR A 135 -2.68 -14.47 -1.12
C TYR A 135 -3.79 -15.33 -1.72
#